data_AF-A0A645GRL9-F1
#
_entry.id   AF-A0A645GRL9-F1
#
_cell.length_a   1.000
_cell.length_b   1.000
_cell.length_c   1.000
_cell.angle_alpha   90.00
_cell.angle_beta   90.00
_cell.angle_gamma   90.00
#
_symmetry.space_group_name_H-M   'P 1'
#
loop_
_entity.id
_entity.type
_entity.pdbx_description
1 polymer ?
#
loop_
_entity_poly.entity_id
_entity_poly.type
_entity_poly.pdbx_seq_one_letter_code
_entity_poly.pdbx_strand_id
1 'polypeptide(L)'
;MHHIPNLNLLFIDVEREVAESIFNLLNTSNKKRVFLLPSSTDFERYISTNEAIIIRPLISESPLQLIEDINTPTIEKVLVDIIGDVEFSFLQGSEINYVYTSIFERHPVNKNKLLRYAARRGRKEEVEQLIDANKL
;
A
#
# COMPACT_ATOMS: atom_id res chain seq x y z
N MET A 1 1.72 22.19 6.50
CA MET A 1 3.04 21.55 6.67
C MET A 1 2.78 20.06 6.54
N HIS A 2 3.26 19.44 5.47
CA HIS A 2 3.07 18.00 5.23
C HIS A 2 4.02 17.23 6.14
N HIS A 3 3.51 16.55 7.15
CA HIS A 3 4.31 15.74 8.09
C HIS A 3 4.34 14.30 7.59
N ILE A 4 5.26 14.00 6.67
CA ILE A 4 5.54 12.63 6.25
C ILE A 4 6.61 12.06 7.19
N PRO A 5 6.35 10.96 7.92
CA PRO A 5 7.36 10.31 8.75
C PRO A 5 8.49 9.73 7.90
N ASN A 6 9.71 9.72 8.45
CA ASN A 6 10.84 9.08 7.80
C ASN A 6 10.75 7.55 7.97
N LEU A 7 9.98 6.91 7.10
CA LEU A 7 9.74 5.46 7.09
C LEU A 7 10.57 4.79 5.99
N ASN A 8 11.34 3.76 6.36
CA ASN A 8 12.04 2.89 5.41
C ASN A 8 11.44 1.48 5.46
N LEU A 9 10.36 1.27 4.72
CA LEU A 9 9.59 0.03 4.71
C LEU A 9 9.69 -0.67 3.35
N LEU A 10 9.92 -1.99 3.39
CA LEU A 10 9.81 -2.86 2.22
C LEU A 10 8.53 -3.67 2.32
N PHE A 11 7.61 -3.51 1.36
CA PHE A 11 6.39 -4.30 1.29
C PHE A 11 6.59 -5.51 0.38
N ILE A 12 6.15 -6.68 0.85
CA ILE A 12 6.14 -7.92 0.07
C ILE A 12 4.72 -8.50 0.12
N ASP A 13 4.02 -8.36 -1.00
CA ASP A 13 2.69 -8.94 -1.16
C ASP A 13 2.82 -10.38 -1.68
N VAL A 14 2.24 -11.35 -0.97
CA VAL A 14 2.36 -12.79 -1.26
C VAL A 14 1.02 -13.49 -1.23
N GLU A 15 0.90 -14.63 -1.91
CA GLU A 15 -0.32 -15.45 -1.81
C GLU A 15 -0.61 -15.82 -0.34
N ARG A 16 -1.89 -15.82 0.02
CA ARG A 16 -2.32 -15.93 1.43
C ARG A 16 -1.83 -17.24 2.06
N GLU A 17 -1.83 -18.30 1.27
CA GLU A 17 -1.47 -19.67 1.62
C GLU A 17 0.01 -19.80 1.96
N VAL A 18 0.87 -18.89 1.46
CA VAL A 18 2.32 -18.94 1.68
C VAL A 18 2.85 -17.83 2.59
N ALA A 19 1.99 -16.91 3.03
CA ALA A 19 2.41 -15.72 3.78
C ALA A 19 3.22 -16.04 5.04
N GLU A 20 2.79 -17.04 5.81
CA GLU A 20 3.49 -17.48 7.01
C GLU A 20 4.83 -18.16 6.71
N SER A 21 4.90 -18.93 5.62
CA SER A 21 6.16 -19.55 5.17
C SER A 21 7.19 -18.51 4.74
N ILE A 22 6.76 -17.49 4.00
CA ILE A 22 7.62 -16.37 3.60
C ILE A 22 8.06 -15.55 4.81
N PHE A 23 7.16 -15.33 5.77
CA PHE A 23 7.49 -14.68 7.04
C PHE A 23 8.60 -15.43 7.78
N ASN A 24 8.43 -16.73 8.01
CA ASN A 24 9.42 -17.54 8.72
C ASN A 24 10.78 -17.57 8.01
N LEU A 25 10.77 -17.68 6.68
CA LEU A 25 11.98 -17.66 5.85
C LEU A 25 12.75 -16.34 6.01
N LEU A 26 12.07 -15.21 5.85
CA LEU A 26 12.69 -13.89 5.91
C LEU A 26 13.12 -13.51 7.32
N ASN A 27 12.34 -13.88 8.33
CA ASN A 27 12.64 -13.59 9.73
C ASN A 27 13.86 -14.38 10.24
N THR A 28 14.14 -15.55 9.66
CA THR A 28 15.31 -16.37 10.03
C THR A 28 16.58 -15.96 9.26
N SER A 29 16.43 -15.54 8.00
CA SER A 29 17.55 -15.30 7.09
C SER A 29 18.03 -13.85 7.04
N ASN A 30 17.24 -12.89 7.53
CA ASN A 30 17.51 -11.46 7.42
C ASN A 30 17.83 -10.83 8.79
N LYS A 31 18.65 -9.77 8.79
CA LYS A 31 18.88 -8.93 9.97
C LYS A 31 17.80 -7.86 10.16
N LYS A 32 17.00 -7.61 9.12
CA LYS A 32 15.87 -6.67 9.18
C LYS A 32 14.69 -7.30 9.91
N ARG A 33 13.95 -6.48 10.67
CA ARG A 33 12.74 -6.92 11.35
C ARG A 33 11.63 -7.16 10.33
N VAL A 34 10.98 -8.32 10.43
CA VAL A 34 9.91 -8.73 9.53
C VAL A 34 8.61 -8.76 10.31
N PHE A 35 7.53 -8.27 9.71
CA PHE A 35 6.20 -8.27 10.31
C PHE A 35 5.21 -8.89 9.32
N LEU A 36 4.41 -9.84 9.80
CA LEU A 36 3.32 -10.43 9.04
C LEU A 36 2.03 -9.73 9.44
N LEU A 37 1.38 -9.03 8.48
CA LEU A 37 0.08 -8.39 8.68
C LEU A 37 -0.02 -7.58 9.99
N PRO A 38 0.88 -6.60 10.22
CA PRO A 38 0.89 -5.85 11.47
C PRO A 38 -0.43 -5.11 11.68
N SER A 39 -0.91 -5.07 12.92
CA SER A 39 -2.01 -4.20 13.32
C SER A 39 -1.55 -2.75 13.43
N SER A 40 -2.50 -1.81 13.57
CA SER A 40 -2.19 -0.41 13.89
C SER A 40 -1.36 -0.28 15.18
N THR A 41 -1.66 -1.11 16.18
CA THR A 41 -0.92 -1.14 17.45
C THR A 41 0.53 -1.61 17.25
N ASP A 42 0.73 -2.64 16.41
CA ASP A 42 2.07 -3.12 16.08
C ASP A 42 2.87 -2.04 15.35
N PHE A 43 2.21 -1.35 14.42
CA PHE A 43 2.82 -0.28 13.65
C PHE A 43 3.29 0.87 14.55
N GLU A 44 2.42 1.36 15.42
CA GLU A 44 2.71 2.45 16.35
C GLU A 44 3.89 2.08 17.28
N ARG A 45 3.83 0.91 17.91
CA ARG A 45 4.77 0.52 18.97
C ARG A 45 6.12 0.06 18.44
N TYR A 46 6.15 -0.60 17.29
CA TYR A 46 7.33 -1.34 16.86
C TYR A 46 7.88 -0.87 15.51
N ILE A 47 7.06 -0.34 14.59
CA ILE A 47 7.45 -0.11 13.19
C ILE A 47 7.74 1.35 12.89
N SER A 48 6.96 2.28 13.45
CA SER A 48 6.89 3.72 13.11
C SER A 48 8.22 4.50 13.05
N THR A 49 9.31 3.98 13.60
CA THR A 49 10.63 4.66 13.70
C THR A 49 11.80 3.84 13.15
N ASN A 50 11.53 2.68 12.53
CA ASN A 50 12.58 1.69 12.23
C ASN A 50 12.40 1.09 10.85
N GLU A 51 13.49 0.59 10.27
CA GLU A 51 13.40 -0.20 9.05
C GLU A 51 12.68 -1.53 9.30
N ALA A 52 11.80 -1.91 8.37
CA ALA A 52 11.07 -3.17 8.47
C ALA A 52 10.67 -3.71 7.09
N ILE A 53 10.51 -5.04 7.04
CA ILE A 53 9.86 -5.74 5.94
C ILE A 53 8.43 -6.08 6.38
N ILE A 54 7.45 -5.67 5.59
CA ILE A 54 6.03 -5.90 5.84
C ILE A 54 5.51 -6.92 4.85
N ILE A 55 5.03 -8.05 5.36
CA ILE A 55 4.44 -9.11 4.54
C ILE A 55 2.93 -8.97 4.59
N ARG A 56 2.32 -8.91 3.41
CA ARG A 56 0.89 -8.69 3.22
C ARG A 56 0.32 -9.70 2.24
N PRO A 57 -0.98 -10.01 2.31
CA PRO A 57 -1.63 -10.85 1.31
C PRO A 57 -1.74 -10.08 -0.02
N LEU A 58 -1.33 -10.73 -1.11
CA LEU A 58 -1.58 -10.27 -2.47
C LEU A 58 -3.06 -10.47 -2.78
N ILE A 59 -3.80 -9.36 -2.83
CA ILE A 59 -5.23 -9.40 -3.15
C ILE A 59 -5.42 -9.73 -4.64
N SER A 60 -6.40 -10.59 -4.93
CA SER A 60 -6.71 -11.03 -6.29
C SER A 60 -6.97 -9.85 -7.23
N GLU A 61 -6.58 -10.03 -8.49
CA GLU A 61 -6.63 -8.98 -9.53
C GLU A 61 -5.87 -7.69 -9.15
N SER A 62 -4.90 -7.79 -8.24
CA SER A 62 -3.97 -6.70 -7.94
C SER A 62 -3.38 -6.13 -9.23
N PRO A 63 -3.47 -4.81 -9.44
CA PRO A 63 -2.77 -4.14 -10.52
C PRO A 63 -1.25 -4.26 -10.35
N LEU A 64 -0.64 -5.13 -11.14
CA LEU A 64 0.81 -5.35 -11.17
C LEU A 64 1.36 -5.05 -12.57
N GLN A 65 2.65 -4.74 -12.61
CA GLN A 65 3.46 -4.59 -13.81
C GLN A 65 4.80 -5.31 -13.61
N LEU A 66 5.42 -5.74 -14.69
CA LEU A 66 6.74 -6.37 -14.65
C LEU A 66 7.80 -5.29 -14.86
N ILE A 67 8.68 -5.10 -13.87
CA ILE A 67 9.85 -4.23 -13.97
C ILE A 67 11.05 -5.09 -13.64
N GLU A 68 12.00 -5.23 -14.58
CA GLU A 68 13.19 -6.06 -14.39
C GLU A 68 12.85 -7.48 -13.90
N ASP A 69 11.83 -8.09 -14.52
CA ASP A 69 11.29 -9.41 -14.18
C ASP A 69 10.72 -9.54 -12.75
N ILE A 70 10.49 -8.41 -12.06
CA ILE A 70 9.87 -8.34 -10.73
C ILE A 70 8.45 -7.79 -10.86
N ASN A 71 7.48 -8.54 -10.34
CA ASN A 71 6.11 -8.09 -10.20
C ASN A 71 6.05 -6.92 -9.21
N THR A 72 5.75 -5.73 -9.74
CA THR A 72 5.76 -4.47 -9.01
C THR A 72 4.34 -3.87 -9.04
N PRO A 73 3.84 -3.26 -7.95
CA PRO A 73 2.54 -2.59 -7.97
C PRO A 73 2.50 -1.49 -9.02
N THR A 74 1.38 -1.36 -9.74
CA THR A 74 1.12 -0.15 -10.53
C THR A 74 0.66 0.99 -9.62
N ILE A 75 0.62 2.20 -10.16
CA ILE A 75 0.18 3.37 -9.40
C ILE A 75 -1.27 3.24 -8.91
N GLU A 76 -2.14 2.59 -9.68
CA GLU A 76 -3.52 2.32 -9.26
C GLU A 76 -3.60 1.47 -8.00
N LYS A 77 -2.73 0.46 -7.88
CA LYS A 77 -2.67 -0.36 -6.67
C LYS A 77 -2.25 0.47 -5.48
N VAL A 78 -1.18 1.26 -5.64
CA VAL A 78 -0.66 2.12 -4.56
C VAL A 78 -1.75 3.10 -4.09
N LEU A 79 -2.45 3.77 -5.00
CA LEU A 79 -3.53 4.72 -4.67
C LEU A 79 -4.65 4.07 -3.83
N VAL A 80 -5.03 2.83 -4.14
CA VAL A 80 -6.04 2.11 -3.35
C VAL A 80 -5.51 1.62 -1.99
N ASP A 81 -4.25 1.17 -1.95
CA ASP A 81 -3.63 0.65 -0.74
C ASP A 81 -3.50 1.78 0.31
N ILE A 82 -3.08 2.98 -0.09
CA ILE A 82 -2.88 4.14 0.82
C ILE A 82 -4.16 4.65 1.49
N ILE A 83 -5.35 4.35 0.94
CA ILE A 83 -6.62 4.82 1.52
C ILE A 83 -6.90 4.18 2.88
N GLY A 84 -6.55 2.92 3.09
CA GLY A 84 -7.04 2.22 4.29
C GLY A 84 -6.09 1.20 4.89
N ASP A 85 -4.87 1.06 4.36
CA ASP A 85 -3.88 0.18 5.01
C ASP A 85 -3.24 0.92 6.17
N VAL A 86 -3.04 0.20 7.29
CA VAL A 86 -2.61 0.79 8.57
C VAL A 86 -1.26 1.49 8.45
N GLU A 87 -0.41 0.98 7.56
CA GLU A 87 0.93 1.49 7.26
C GLU A 87 0.89 2.88 6.61
N PHE A 88 -0.25 3.27 6.03
CA PHE A 88 -0.47 4.57 5.38
C PHE A 88 -1.46 5.46 6.14
N SER A 89 -1.78 5.13 7.39
CA SER A 89 -2.68 5.93 8.23
C SER A 89 -2.23 7.39 8.41
N PHE A 90 -0.94 7.69 8.24
CA PHE A 90 -0.41 9.06 8.26
C PHE A 90 -0.79 9.89 7.02
N LEU A 91 -1.27 9.28 5.93
CA LEU A 91 -1.70 9.96 4.71
C LEU A 91 -3.17 10.37 4.74
N GLN A 92 -3.90 10.13 5.83
CA GLN A 92 -5.34 10.44 5.91
C GLN A 92 -5.62 11.96 5.99
N GLY A 93 -6.88 12.34 5.78
CA GLY A 93 -7.31 13.74 5.86
C GLY A 93 -6.96 14.56 4.62
N SER A 94 -6.30 15.72 4.79
CA SER A 94 -5.93 16.56 3.64
C SER A 94 -4.81 15.97 2.80
N GLU A 95 -3.96 15.13 3.39
CA GLU A 95 -2.77 14.56 2.73
C GLU A 95 -3.15 13.65 1.55
N ILE A 96 -4.19 12.81 1.70
CA ILE A 96 -4.61 11.89 0.64
C ILE A 96 -5.11 12.62 -0.60
N ASN A 97 -5.80 13.76 -0.43
CA ASN A 97 -6.27 14.60 -1.52
C ASN A 97 -5.10 15.19 -2.32
N TYR A 98 -4.05 15.64 -1.61
CA TYR A 98 -2.83 16.13 -2.24
C TYR A 98 -2.10 15.02 -3.03
N VAL A 99 -1.99 13.82 -2.45
CA VAL A 99 -1.37 12.67 -3.14
C VAL A 99 -2.15 12.30 -4.40
N TYR A 100 -3.47 12.15 -4.30
CA TYR A 100 -4.32 11.81 -5.45
C TYR A 100 -4.17 12.84 -6.57
N THR A 101 -4.31 14.13 -6.26
CA THR A 101 -4.19 15.20 -7.25
C THR A 101 -2.81 15.19 -7.91
N SER A 102 -1.74 15.14 -7.12
CA SER A 102 -0.36 15.17 -7.62
C SER A 102 -0.04 13.97 -8.54
N ILE A 103 -0.57 12.79 -8.22
CA ILE A 103 -0.35 11.58 -9.01
C ILE A 103 -1.14 11.63 -10.33
N PHE A 104 -2.41 12.00 -10.30
CA PHE A 104 -3.25 12.11 -11.50
C PHE A 104 -2.73 13.18 -12.48
N GLU A 105 -2.14 14.26 -11.97
CA GLU A 105 -1.52 15.31 -12.81
C GLU A 105 -0.24 14.84 -13.51
N ARG A 106 0.56 13.99 -12.86
CA ARG A 106 1.91 13.62 -13.32
C ARG A 106 1.97 12.29 -14.04
N HIS A 107 0.98 11.42 -13.83
CA HIS A 107 0.98 10.06 -14.33
C HIS A 107 -0.36 9.71 -14.98
N PRO A 108 -0.35 8.94 -16.08
CA PRO A 108 -1.58 8.41 -16.65
C PRO A 108 -2.17 7.35 -15.70
N VAL A 109 -3.23 7.70 -14.99
CA VAL A 109 -3.96 6.77 -14.10
C VAL A 109 -5.14 6.14 -14.84
N ASN A 110 -5.17 4.81 -14.91
CA ASN A 110 -6.28 4.08 -15.50
C ASN A 110 -7.43 3.93 -14.49
N LYS A 111 -8.43 4.80 -14.57
CA LYS A 111 -9.60 4.80 -13.67
C LYS A 111 -10.35 3.47 -13.61
N ASN A 112 -10.50 2.76 -14.72
CA ASN A 112 -11.18 1.46 -14.73
C ASN A 112 -10.41 0.40 -13.93
N LYS A 113 -9.07 0.38 -14.08
CA LYS A 113 -8.17 -0.51 -13.33
C LYS A 113 -8.18 -0.15 -11.83
N LEU A 114 -8.13 1.14 -11.52
CA LEU A 114 -8.22 1.69 -10.16
C LEU A 114 -9.52 1.28 -9.47
N LEU A 115 -10.68 1.57 -10.07
CA LEU A 115 -11.99 1.28 -9.50
C LEU A 115 -12.27 -0.21 -9.37
N ARG A 116 -11.79 -1.04 -10.32
CA ARG A 116 -11.89 -2.50 -10.22
C ARG A 116 -11.13 -3.01 -9.00
N TYR A 117 -9.89 -2.56 -8.80
CA TYR A 117 -9.10 -2.98 -7.64
C TYR A 117 -9.65 -2.42 -6.32
N ALA A 118 -10.13 -1.17 -6.33
CA ALA A 118 -10.83 -0.58 -5.19
C ALA A 118 -12.04 -1.42 -4.76
N ALA A 119 -12.82 -1.94 -5.71
CA ALA A 119 -13.94 -2.84 -5.43
C ALA A 119 -13.48 -4.16 -4.78
N ARG A 120 -12.38 -4.76 -5.25
CA ARG A 120 -11.78 -5.97 -4.63
C ARG A 120 -11.33 -5.71 -3.19
N ARG A 121 -10.95 -4.46 -2.88
CA ARG A 121 -10.54 -4.01 -1.55
C ARG A 121 -11.69 -3.49 -0.68
N GLY A 122 -12.91 -3.41 -1.21
CA GLY A 122 -14.05 -2.83 -0.49
C GLY A 122 -13.96 -1.30 -0.31
N ARG A 123 -13.15 -0.61 -1.11
CA ARG A 123 -12.85 0.84 -1.01
C ARG A 123 -13.32 1.63 -2.22
N LYS A 124 -14.24 1.07 -3.02
CA LYS A 124 -14.66 1.69 -4.28
C LYS A 124 -15.28 3.07 -4.05
N GLU A 125 -16.18 3.18 -3.08
CA GLU A 125 -16.88 4.44 -2.77
C GLU A 125 -15.89 5.52 -2.30
N GLU A 126 -14.91 5.17 -1.45
CA GLU A 126 -13.87 6.10 -0.99
C GLU A 126 -13.02 6.64 -2.16
N VAL A 127 -12.68 5.76 -3.12
CA VAL A 127 -11.96 6.17 -4.33
C VAL A 127 -12.80 7.08 -5.21
N GLU A 128 -14.09 6.77 -5.40
CA GLU A 128 -15.00 7.62 -6.19
C GLU A 128 -15.16 9.01 -5.55
N GLN A 129 -15.32 9.07 -4.23
CA GLN A 129 -15.38 10.34 -3.50
C GLN A 129 -14.10 11.17 -3.66
N LEU A 130 -12.92 10.55 -3.62
CA LEU A 130 -11.65 11.24 -3.83
C LEU A 130 -11.51 11.77 -5.27
N ILE A 131 -11.94 10.98 -6.27
CA ILE A 131 -11.93 11.41 -7.67
C ILE A 131 -12.86 12.61 -7.87
N ASP A 132 -14.09 12.53 -7.35
CA ASP A 132 -15.10 13.58 -7.51
C ASP A 132 -14.71 14.86 -6.76
N ALA A 133 -14.24 14.75 -5.52
CA ALA A 133 -13.85 15.89 -4.69
C ALA A 133 -12.67 16.68 -5.30
N ASN A 134 -11.75 15.98 -5.98
CA ASN A 134 -10.56 16.57 -6.58
C ASN A 134 -10.70 16.82 -8.10
N LYS A 135 -11.84 16.48 -8.70
CA LYS A 135 -12.13 16.64 -10.15
C LYS A 135 -11.10 15.96 -11.06
N LEU A 136 -10.70 14.75 -10.69
CA LEU A 136 -9.66 13.95 -11.36
C LEU A 136 -10.22 13.10 -12.50
#